data_AF-A0A5C7ZVR6-F1
#
_entry.id   AF-A0A5C7ZVR6-F1
#
_cell.length_a   1.000
_cell.length_b   1.000
_cell.length_c   1.000
_cell.angle_alpha   90.00
_cell.angle_beta   90.00
_cell.angle_gamma   90.00
#
_symmetry.space_group_name_H-M   'P 1'
#
loop_
_entity.id
_entity.type
_entity.pdbx_description
1 polymer ?
#
loop_
_entity_poly.entity_id
_entity_poly.type
_entity_poly.pdbx_seq_one_letter_code
_entity_poly.pdbx_strand_id
1 'polypeptide(L)'
;MRHLRTFCLLTGLVTGTWLNAQSDGMAHIGALLKLLPTATDVRQDSLNKAIKAELRTLLDREDAFSIPFTELPMTRVDAPDGMFRLFTWNLPRSDGHHDFEGFLLSRTGRGRTLHELRDMTARIPTPEVPVLGPERWYGALYYEVVPVKKGGQTYYTLLGWKGHSKAETRKVIEVLSFKGGSPRFGAPLFGKGKLKPMRRVFGYAFNATMTLRYDPALEAIIMDHLSPLRPDLKDQWAFYGPDMTHDGYFWHKGEWWFGPEIDLRAPQDIKPGKGGR
;
A
#
# COMPACT_ATOMS: atom_id res chain seq x y z
N MET A 1 -42.49 -14.87 -54.71
CA MET A 1 -41.50 -13.79 -55.00
C MET A 1 -41.16 -13.10 -53.69
N ARG A 2 -39.85 -13.06 -53.38
CA ARG A 2 -39.10 -12.19 -52.44
C ARG A 2 -39.87 -11.50 -51.30
N HIS A 3 -39.42 -11.71 -50.06
CA HIS A 3 -38.92 -10.60 -49.22
C HIS A 3 -37.87 -11.09 -48.21
N LEU A 4 -36.71 -10.46 -48.35
CA LEU A 4 -35.51 -10.52 -47.52
C LEU A 4 -35.76 -9.71 -46.23
N ARG A 5 -35.34 -10.21 -45.07
CA ARG A 5 -35.07 -9.36 -43.89
C ARG A 5 -33.70 -9.68 -43.33
N THR A 6 -32.74 -8.87 -43.79
CA THR A 6 -31.42 -8.66 -43.22
C THR A 6 -31.56 -8.25 -41.75
N PHE A 7 -30.91 -8.98 -40.84
CA PHE A 7 -30.77 -8.58 -39.44
C PHE A 7 -29.36 -7.98 -39.26
N CYS A 8 -29.32 -6.78 -38.70
CA CYS A 8 -28.13 -5.93 -38.56
C CYS A 8 -26.97 -6.60 -37.79
N LEU A 9 -25.81 -6.69 -38.44
CA LEU A 9 -24.50 -6.61 -37.77
C LEU A 9 -24.20 -5.14 -37.47
N LEU A 10 -24.24 -4.71 -36.20
CA LEU A 10 -23.82 -3.36 -35.81
C LEU A 10 -23.26 -3.27 -34.38
N THR A 11 -22.65 -4.34 -33.88
CA THR A 11 -22.03 -4.35 -32.54
C THR A 11 -20.50 -4.20 -32.55
N GLY A 12 -19.83 -4.22 -33.70
CA GLY A 12 -18.36 -4.26 -33.77
C GLY A 12 -17.62 -2.92 -33.76
N LEU A 13 -18.29 -1.80 -34.08
CA LEU A 13 -17.62 -0.49 -34.25
C LEU A 13 -17.51 0.31 -32.94
N VAL A 14 -18.43 0.10 -31.99
CA VAL A 14 -18.39 0.78 -30.69
C VAL A 14 -17.35 0.13 -29.77
N THR A 15 -17.19 -1.19 -29.77
CA THR A 15 -16.20 -1.83 -28.88
C THR A 15 -14.75 -1.44 -29.21
N GLY A 16 -14.44 -1.15 -30.48
CA GLY A 16 -13.07 -0.80 -30.92
C GLY A 16 -12.62 0.60 -30.50
N THR A 17 -13.49 1.62 -30.59
CA THR A 17 -13.12 3.01 -30.25
C THR A 17 -12.93 3.22 -28.75
N TRP A 18 -13.73 2.54 -27.93
CA TRP A 18 -13.64 2.62 -26.47
C TRP A 18 -12.40 1.91 -25.93
N LEU A 19 -12.02 0.77 -26.52
CA LEU A 19 -10.80 0.06 -26.14
C LEU A 19 -9.55 0.90 -26.49
N ASN A 20 -9.56 1.56 -27.64
CA ASN A 20 -8.48 2.46 -28.06
C ASN A 20 -8.36 3.70 -27.15
N ALA A 21 -9.47 4.38 -26.84
CA ALA A 21 -9.44 5.53 -25.94
C ALA A 21 -8.95 5.17 -24.52
N GLN A 22 -9.29 3.96 -24.05
CA GLN A 22 -8.79 3.44 -22.78
C GLN A 22 -7.28 3.16 -22.82
N SER A 23 -6.79 2.50 -23.87
CA SER A 23 -5.36 2.24 -24.02
C SER A 23 -4.57 3.53 -24.13
N ASP A 24 -5.10 4.54 -24.83
CA ASP A 24 -4.46 5.83 -25.01
C ASP A 24 -4.36 6.60 -23.68
N GLY A 25 -5.43 6.61 -22.87
CA GLY A 25 -5.42 7.22 -21.54
C GLY A 25 -4.42 6.54 -20.59
N MET A 26 -4.40 5.20 -20.57
CA MET A 26 -3.45 4.44 -19.75
C MET A 26 -1.99 4.68 -20.18
N ALA A 27 -1.72 4.72 -21.49
CA ALA A 27 -0.40 5.02 -22.02
C ALA A 27 0.05 6.44 -21.64
N HIS A 28 -0.85 7.42 -21.70
CA HIS A 28 -0.54 8.80 -21.33
C HIS A 28 -0.24 8.93 -19.83
N ILE A 29 -1.07 8.36 -18.95
CA ILE A 29 -0.79 8.33 -17.50
C ILE A 29 0.56 7.67 -17.22
N GLY A 30 0.86 6.54 -17.88
CA GLY A 30 2.13 5.85 -17.75
C GLY A 30 3.32 6.70 -18.19
N ALA A 31 3.19 7.47 -19.27
CA ALA A 31 4.21 8.43 -19.71
C ALA A 31 4.42 9.55 -18.69
N LEU A 32 3.36 10.13 -18.15
CA LEU A 32 3.45 11.20 -17.14
C LEU A 32 4.11 10.70 -15.85
N LEU A 33 3.75 9.51 -15.36
CA LEU A 33 4.35 8.90 -14.17
C LEU A 33 5.87 8.70 -14.32
N LYS A 34 6.35 8.31 -15.51
CA LYS A 34 7.80 8.14 -15.79
C LYS A 34 8.59 9.45 -15.74
N LEU A 35 7.93 10.59 -15.92
CA LEU A 35 8.57 11.90 -15.86
C LEU A 35 8.72 12.43 -14.44
N LEU A 36 7.95 11.92 -13.47
CA LEU A 36 7.96 12.41 -12.08
C LEU A 36 9.35 12.36 -11.43
N PRO A 37 10.12 11.25 -11.47
CA PRO A 37 11.37 11.14 -10.70
C PRO A 37 12.46 12.13 -11.11
N THR A 38 12.42 12.66 -12.33
CA THR A 38 13.44 13.56 -12.88
C THR A 38 12.94 15.00 -13.08
N ALA A 39 11.66 15.26 -12.84
CA ALA A 39 11.07 16.58 -12.98
C ALA A 39 11.41 17.49 -11.79
N THR A 40 11.42 18.80 -12.01
CA THR A 40 11.48 19.79 -10.92
C THR A 40 10.20 19.71 -10.08
N ASP A 41 10.24 20.14 -8.81
CA ASP A 41 9.08 20.08 -7.90
C ASP A 41 7.82 20.74 -8.51
N VAL A 42 7.96 21.94 -9.09
CA VAL A 42 6.85 22.65 -9.78
C VAL A 42 6.30 21.85 -10.96
N ARG A 43 7.18 21.19 -11.72
CA ARG A 43 6.77 20.36 -12.85
C ARG A 43 6.12 19.06 -12.37
N GLN A 44 6.61 18.44 -11.29
CA GLN A 44 5.97 17.30 -10.64
C GLN A 44 4.55 17.63 -10.22
N ASP A 45 4.32 18.78 -9.59
CA ASP A 45 2.96 19.18 -9.16
C ASP A 45 1.99 19.28 -10.34
N SER A 46 2.47 19.85 -11.46
CA SER A 46 1.69 19.94 -12.71
C SER A 46 1.39 18.57 -13.32
N LEU A 47 2.40 17.70 -13.39
CA LEU A 47 2.26 16.33 -13.89
C LEU A 47 1.31 15.51 -13.01
N ASN A 48 1.47 15.60 -11.69
CA ASN A 48 0.66 14.92 -10.69
C ASN A 48 -0.81 15.34 -10.78
N LYS A 49 -1.09 16.64 -11.00
CA LYS A 49 -2.46 17.12 -11.23
C LYS A 49 -3.10 16.46 -12.45
N ALA A 50 -2.37 16.32 -13.56
CA ALA A 50 -2.85 15.65 -14.77
C ALA A 50 -3.06 14.14 -14.55
N ILE A 51 -2.08 13.47 -13.94
CA ILE A 51 -2.16 12.04 -13.54
C ILE A 51 -3.41 11.79 -12.70
N LYS A 52 -3.66 12.61 -11.67
CA LYS A 52 -4.82 12.46 -10.80
C LYS A 52 -6.14 12.62 -11.55
N ALA A 53 -6.25 13.63 -12.42
CA ALA A 53 -7.47 13.86 -13.19
C ALA A 53 -7.79 12.69 -14.15
N GLU A 54 -6.80 12.22 -14.89
CA GLU A 54 -6.97 11.13 -15.85
C GLU A 54 -7.20 9.78 -15.15
N LEU A 55 -6.41 9.47 -14.12
CA LEU A 55 -6.57 8.24 -13.34
C LEU A 55 -7.92 8.20 -12.63
N ARG A 56 -8.38 9.32 -12.05
CA ARG A 56 -9.73 9.41 -11.46
C ARG A 56 -10.82 9.09 -12.47
N THR A 57 -10.71 9.63 -13.68
CA THR A 57 -11.65 9.35 -14.77
C THR A 57 -11.70 7.86 -15.11
N LEU A 58 -10.55 7.17 -15.13
CA LEU A 58 -10.50 5.73 -15.35
C LEU A 58 -11.08 4.93 -14.18
N LEU A 59 -10.76 5.32 -12.94
CA LEU A 59 -11.23 4.62 -11.74
C LEU A 59 -12.74 4.83 -11.48
N ASP A 60 -13.33 5.92 -11.99
CA ASP A 60 -14.76 6.22 -11.94
C ASP A 60 -15.59 5.41 -12.96
N ARG A 61 -14.98 4.61 -13.86
CA ARG A 61 -15.68 3.72 -14.83
C ARG A 61 -16.11 2.40 -14.23
N GLU A 62 -17.31 1.88 -14.51
CA GLU A 62 -17.88 0.68 -13.85
C GLU A 62 -16.95 -0.54 -13.84
N ASP A 63 -16.21 -0.73 -14.93
CA ASP A 63 -15.27 -1.83 -15.15
C ASP A 63 -13.89 -1.64 -14.48
N ALA A 64 -13.67 -0.55 -13.72
CA ALA A 64 -12.38 -0.26 -13.10
C ALA A 64 -11.84 -1.34 -12.16
N PHE A 65 -12.67 -2.26 -11.66
CA PHE A 65 -12.18 -3.43 -10.91
C PHE A 65 -11.56 -4.52 -11.80
N SER A 66 -11.90 -4.54 -13.08
CA SER A 66 -11.48 -5.57 -14.04
C SER A 66 -10.27 -5.14 -14.89
N ILE A 67 -9.98 -3.83 -14.95
CA ILE A 67 -8.85 -3.30 -15.72
C ILE A 67 -7.52 -3.72 -15.05
N PRO A 68 -6.54 -4.30 -15.76
CA PRO A 68 -5.30 -4.77 -15.13
C PRO A 68 -4.42 -3.68 -14.52
N PHE A 69 -4.34 -2.47 -15.10
CA PHE A 69 -3.43 -1.39 -14.70
C PHE A 69 -1.94 -1.81 -14.52
N THR A 70 -1.54 -2.91 -15.14
CA THR A 70 -0.21 -3.54 -14.99
C THR A 70 0.93 -2.68 -15.55
N GLU A 71 0.61 -1.83 -16.51
CA GLU A 71 1.53 -1.00 -17.29
C GLU A 71 1.83 0.35 -16.62
N LEU A 72 1.08 0.73 -15.58
CA LEU A 72 1.34 1.97 -14.86
C LEU A 72 2.52 1.78 -13.90
N PRO A 73 3.57 2.62 -13.98
CA PRO A 73 4.71 2.56 -13.09
C PRO A 73 4.38 3.18 -11.73
N MET A 74 3.45 2.54 -11.02
CA MET A 74 2.99 2.87 -9.68
C MET A 74 2.72 1.59 -8.91
N THR A 75 2.64 1.70 -7.59
CA THR A 75 2.25 0.54 -6.79
C THR A 75 0.74 0.34 -6.80
N ARG A 76 0.34 -0.92 -6.85
CA ARG A 76 -1.05 -1.35 -6.76
C ARG A 76 -1.14 -2.58 -5.89
N VAL A 77 -2.08 -2.57 -4.94
CA VAL A 77 -2.48 -3.75 -4.18
C VAL A 77 -3.99 -3.96 -4.31
N ASP A 78 -4.34 -5.12 -4.82
CA ASP A 78 -5.72 -5.57 -4.98
C ASP A 78 -6.06 -6.50 -3.81
N ALA A 79 -7.18 -6.26 -3.13
CA ALA A 79 -7.63 -7.12 -2.04
C ALA A 79 -7.93 -8.53 -2.58
N PRO A 80 -7.44 -9.61 -1.94
CA PRO A 80 -7.67 -10.97 -2.44
C PRO A 80 -9.15 -11.37 -2.54
N ASP A 81 -10.02 -10.74 -1.76
CA ASP A 81 -11.47 -10.93 -1.77
C ASP A 81 -12.22 -9.93 -2.67
N GLY A 82 -11.48 -9.12 -3.43
CA GLY A 82 -12.03 -8.13 -4.37
C GLY A 82 -12.68 -6.91 -3.70
N MET A 83 -12.49 -6.71 -2.39
CA MET A 83 -13.11 -5.62 -1.65
C MET A 83 -12.57 -4.23 -1.99
N PHE A 84 -11.29 -4.12 -2.38
CA PHE A 84 -10.71 -2.86 -2.82
C PHE A 84 -9.55 -3.05 -3.79
N ARG A 85 -9.16 -1.94 -4.43
CA ARG A 85 -7.91 -1.74 -5.17
C ARG A 85 -7.28 -0.45 -4.68
N LEU A 86 -6.03 -0.51 -4.26
CA LEU A 86 -5.28 0.62 -3.73
C LEU A 86 -4.12 0.93 -4.66
N PHE A 87 -4.07 2.17 -5.13
CA PHE A 87 -3.07 2.68 -6.06
C PHE A 87 -2.27 3.75 -5.33
N THR A 88 -0.95 3.63 -5.31
CA THR A 88 -0.06 4.58 -4.63
C THR A 88 1.20 4.90 -5.45
N TRP A 89 1.59 6.17 -5.48
CA TRP A 89 2.82 6.67 -6.11
C TRP A 89 3.42 7.81 -5.26
N ASN A 90 4.67 8.18 -5.53
CA ASN A 90 5.37 9.22 -4.77
C ASN A 90 5.92 10.32 -5.67
N LEU A 91 6.13 11.48 -5.06
CA LEU A 91 6.78 12.65 -5.64
C LEU A 91 8.07 12.90 -4.84
N PRO A 92 9.24 12.44 -5.31
CA PRO A 92 10.50 12.74 -4.65
C PRO A 92 10.80 14.23 -4.80
N ARG A 93 11.00 14.94 -3.69
CA ARG A 93 11.23 16.38 -3.69
C ARG A 93 12.72 16.72 -3.68
N SER A 94 13.06 17.92 -4.15
CA SER A 94 14.45 18.38 -4.27
C SER A 94 15.23 18.45 -2.95
N ASP A 95 14.55 18.70 -1.83
CA ASP A 95 15.12 18.67 -0.47
C ASP A 95 15.29 17.23 0.07
N GLY A 96 14.78 16.23 -0.65
CA GLY A 96 14.87 14.80 -0.37
C GLY A 96 13.73 14.22 0.46
N HIS A 97 12.72 15.01 0.84
CA HIS A 97 11.48 14.40 1.31
C HIS A 97 10.69 13.79 0.16
N HIS A 98 9.65 13.04 0.50
CA HIS A 98 8.73 12.46 -0.47
C HIS A 98 7.31 12.82 -0.07
N ASP A 99 6.55 13.30 -1.04
CA ASP A 99 5.09 13.30 -0.93
C ASP A 99 4.53 12.01 -1.53
N PHE A 100 3.40 11.59 -1.01
CA PHE A 100 2.71 10.40 -1.49
C PHE A 100 1.31 10.76 -1.97
N GLU A 101 0.89 10.08 -3.02
CA GLU A 101 -0.42 10.25 -3.63
C GLU A 101 -1.06 8.88 -3.78
N GLY A 102 -2.38 8.84 -3.73
CA GLY A 102 -3.07 7.57 -3.88
C GLY A 102 -4.56 7.68 -4.11
N PHE A 103 -5.09 6.60 -4.66
CA PHE A 103 -6.52 6.36 -4.78
C PHE A 103 -6.85 4.99 -4.20
N LEU A 104 -7.94 4.93 -3.43
CA LEU A 104 -8.52 3.68 -2.96
C LEU A 104 -9.91 3.53 -3.58
N LEU A 105 -10.04 2.60 -4.51
CA LEU A 105 -11.33 2.17 -5.06
C LEU A 105 -11.84 1.01 -4.20
N SER A 106 -12.99 1.17 -3.55
CA SER A 106 -13.55 0.17 -2.63
C SER A 106 -14.99 -0.20 -2.98
N ARG A 107 -15.38 -1.43 -2.66
CA ARG A 107 -16.78 -1.87 -2.71
C ARG A 107 -17.49 -1.47 -1.43
N THR A 108 -18.72 -1.00 -1.56
CA THR A 108 -19.60 -0.62 -0.45
C THR A 108 -20.98 -1.24 -0.65
N GLY A 109 -21.82 -1.23 0.38
CA GLY A 109 -23.21 -1.71 0.24
C GLY A 109 -24.04 -0.94 -0.80
N ARG A 110 -23.56 0.21 -1.28
CA ARG A 110 -24.21 1.05 -2.30
C ARG A 110 -23.53 0.96 -3.67
N GLY A 111 -22.62 0.00 -3.86
CA GLY A 111 -21.84 -0.17 -5.09
C GLY A 111 -20.36 0.00 -4.83
N ARG A 112 -19.76 1.08 -5.33
CA ARG A 112 -18.33 1.35 -5.17
C ARG A 112 -18.06 2.81 -4.89
N THR A 113 -16.94 3.08 -4.25
CA THR A 113 -16.55 4.43 -3.86
C THR A 113 -15.06 4.60 -4.09
N LEU A 114 -14.71 5.67 -4.79
CA LEU A 114 -13.33 6.11 -4.99
C LEU A 114 -12.98 7.13 -3.91
N HIS A 115 -11.88 6.89 -3.20
CA HIS A 115 -11.33 7.80 -2.20
C HIS A 115 -9.98 8.32 -2.69
N GLU A 116 -9.82 9.64 -2.79
CA GLU A 116 -8.50 10.27 -2.91
C GLU A 116 -7.81 10.22 -1.55
N LEU A 117 -6.54 9.83 -1.53
CA LEU A 117 -5.74 9.74 -0.31
C LEU A 117 -4.84 10.97 -0.23
N ARG A 118 -5.04 11.76 0.81
CA ARG A 118 -4.27 12.98 1.06
C ARG A 118 -3.18 12.69 2.07
N ASP A 119 -1.93 12.70 1.62
CA ASP A 119 -0.79 12.58 2.50
C ASP A 119 -0.70 13.79 3.45
N MET A 120 -0.71 13.49 4.74
CA MET A 120 -0.62 14.45 5.83
C MET A 120 0.54 14.12 6.78
N THR A 121 1.58 13.44 6.29
CA THR A 121 2.78 13.03 7.04
C THR A 121 3.30 14.14 7.95
N ALA A 122 3.48 15.36 7.42
CA ALA A 122 3.98 16.52 8.17
C ALA A 122 3.10 16.91 9.37
N ARG A 123 1.84 16.48 9.42
CA ARG A 123 0.87 16.74 10.51
C ARG A 123 0.57 15.50 11.36
N ILE A 124 1.41 14.47 11.25
CA ILE A 124 1.31 13.18 11.97
C ILE A 124 2.68 12.85 12.58
N PRO A 125 3.09 13.55 13.66
CA PRO A 125 4.41 13.35 14.28
C PRO A 125 4.57 11.96 14.91
N THR A 126 3.48 11.37 15.39
CA THR A 126 3.46 10.04 16.03
C THR A 126 2.59 9.07 15.23
N PRO A 127 3.06 8.61 14.05
CA PRO A 127 2.23 7.86 13.11
C PRO A 127 1.76 6.52 13.65
N GLU A 128 2.39 5.94 14.65
CA GLU A 128 1.92 4.67 15.23
C GLU A 128 0.68 4.82 16.14
N VAL A 129 0.29 6.05 16.52
CA VAL A 129 -0.79 6.29 17.51
C VAL A 129 -2.19 6.47 16.90
N PRO A 130 -2.41 7.33 15.87
CA PRO A 130 -3.76 7.65 15.42
C PRO A 130 -4.29 6.66 14.36
N VAL A 131 -5.58 6.36 14.45
CA VAL A 131 -6.36 5.86 13.30
C VAL A 131 -6.63 7.04 12.37
N LEU A 132 -6.37 6.84 11.08
CA LEU A 132 -6.45 7.86 10.04
C LEU A 132 -7.54 7.51 9.02
N GLY A 133 -7.95 8.51 8.24
CA GLY A 133 -8.84 8.35 7.09
C GLY A 133 -8.18 8.91 5.82
N PRO A 134 -8.89 8.88 4.68
CA PRO A 134 -8.37 9.36 3.40
C PRO A 134 -7.77 10.78 3.45
N GLU A 135 -8.46 11.71 4.11
CA GLU A 135 -8.07 13.13 4.21
C GLU A 135 -6.87 13.40 5.13
N ARG A 136 -6.41 12.39 5.87
CA ARG A 136 -5.30 12.49 6.83
C ARG A 136 -4.40 11.27 6.73
N TRP A 137 -4.18 10.75 5.53
CA TRP A 137 -3.44 9.53 5.28
C TRP A 137 -1.94 9.72 5.58
N TYR A 138 -1.25 8.66 6.03
CA TYR A 138 0.18 8.73 6.38
C TYR A 138 1.12 8.63 5.16
N GLY A 139 0.65 8.17 4.01
CA GLY A 139 1.47 8.11 2.80
C GLY A 139 2.50 6.99 2.79
N ALA A 140 2.36 6.03 1.88
CA ALA A 140 3.38 5.03 1.56
C ALA A 140 3.07 4.40 0.19
N LEU A 141 4.08 3.77 -0.42
CA LEU A 141 3.91 2.89 -1.57
C LEU A 141 3.64 1.47 -1.07
N TYR A 142 2.41 0.99 -1.18
CA TYR A 142 2.03 -0.36 -0.71
C TYR A 142 2.19 -1.39 -1.82
N TYR A 143 2.95 -2.45 -1.55
CA TYR A 143 3.28 -3.49 -2.54
C TYR A 143 2.71 -4.87 -2.19
N GLU A 144 2.20 -5.06 -0.96
CA GLU A 144 1.62 -6.33 -0.54
C GLU A 144 0.45 -6.12 0.43
N VAL A 145 -0.52 -7.03 0.39
CA VAL A 145 -1.70 -7.04 1.28
C VAL A 145 -1.96 -8.44 1.84
N VAL A 146 -2.15 -8.52 3.16
CA VAL A 146 -2.46 -9.75 3.89
C VAL A 146 -3.80 -9.59 4.62
N PRO A 147 -4.89 -10.21 4.15
CA PRO A 147 -6.18 -10.17 4.84
C PRO A 147 -6.14 -11.02 6.12
N VAL A 148 -6.63 -10.47 7.23
CA VAL A 148 -6.72 -11.13 8.53
C VAL A 148 -8.07 -10.88 9.17
N LYS A 149 -8.56 -11.82 10.00
CA LYS A 149 -9.88 -11.73 10.64
C LYS A 149 -9.77 -11.63 12.15
N LYS A 150 -10.44 -10.63 12.74
CA LYS A 150 -10.63 -10.49 14.19
C LYS A 150 -12.12 -10.38 14.48
N GLY A 151 -12.70 -11.41 15.08
CA GLY A 151 -14.16 -11.55 15.20
C GLY A 151 -14.81 -11.59 13.82
N GLY A 152 -15.90 -10.84 13.62
CA GLY A 152 -16.61 -10.74 12.35
C GLY A 152 -16.03 -9.74 11.33
N GLN A 153 -14.94 -9.05 11.67
CA GLN A 153 -14.35 -8.00 10.83
C GLN A 153 -13.08 -8.50 10.13
N THR A 154 -13.01 -8.29 8.82
CA THR A 154 -11.77 -8.42 8.03
C THR A 154 -10.96 -7.12 8.13
N TYR A 155 -9.66 -7.27 8.37
CA TYR A 155 -8.64 -6.23 8.30
C TYR A 155 -7.64 -6.61 7.21
N TYR A 156 -7.04 -5.62 6.58
CA TYR A 156 -6.07 -5.82 5.51
C TYR A 156 -4.75 -5.22 5.95
N THR A 157 -3.78 -6.07 6.24
CA THR A 157 -2.44 -5.63 6.63
C THR A 157 -1.66 -5.32 5.35
N LEU A 158 -1.28 -4.06 5.17
CA LEU A 158 -0.57 -3.58 4.00
C LEU A 158 0.91 -3.43 4.33
N LEU A 159 1.78 -3.93 3.46
CA LEU A 159 3.22 -3.72 3.57
C LEU A 159 3.64 -2.65 2.57
N GLY A 160 4.37 -1.66 3.05
CA GLY A 160 4.71 -0.48 2.26
C GLY A 160 6.12 0.01 2.47
N TRP A 161 6.59 0.77 1.48
CA TRP A 161 7.81 1.55 1.51
C TRP A 161 7.47 3.03 1.58
N LYS A 162 8.25 3.78 2.35
CA LYS A 162 8.08 5.21 2.53
C LYS A 162 9.45 5.90 2.52
N GLY A 163 9.81 6.53 1.40
CA GLY A 163 10.87 7.53 1.38
C GLY A 163 10.62 8.61 2.45
N HIS A 164 11.68 9.04 3.14
CA HIS A 164 11.56 9.97 4.25
C HIS A 164 12.45 11.20 4.08
N SER A 165 13.76 11.01 3.87
CA SER A 165 14.73 12.08 3.67
C SER A 165 15.92 11.60 2.82
N LYS A 166 16.92 12.45 2.60
CA LYS A 166 18.19 12.08 1.94
C LYS A 166 19.02 11.06 2.72
N ALA A 167 18.75 10.90 4.01
CA ALA A 167 19.54 10.05 4.91
C ALA A 167 18.76 8.86 5.46
N GLU A 168 17.42 8.93 5.46
CA GLU A 168 16.55 7.91 6.05
C GLU A 168 15.45 7.50 5.06
N THR A 169 15.14 6.21 5.07
CA THR A 169 13.93 5.67 4.45
C THR A 169 13.20 4.78 5.45
N ARG A 170 11.96 4.39 5.12
CA ARG A 170 11.09 3.66 6.03
C ARG A 170 10.37 2.50 5.37
N LYS A 171 10.11 1.45 6.15
CA LYS A 171 9.08 0.46 5.88
C LYS A 171 7.87 0.72 6.79
N VAL A 172 6.68 0.43 6.28
CA VAL A 172 5.41 0.62 7.01
C VAL A 172 4.60 -0.67 6.95
N ILE A 173 4.09 -1.10 8.10
CA ILE A 173 3.00 -2.08 8.20
C ILE A 173 1.75 -1.31 8.60
N GLU A 174 0.86 -1.07 7.65
CA GLU A 174 -0.40 -0.35 7.84
C GLU A 174 -1.55 -1.37 7.97
N VAL A 175 -2.63 -0.99 8.67
CA VAL A 175 -3.84 -1.83 8.71
C VAL A 175 -5.00 -1.07 8.12
N LEU A 176 -5.49 -1.50 6.96
CA LEU A 176 -6.71 -0.98 6.36
C LEU A 176 -7.93 -1.76 6.87
N SER A 177 -9.00 -1.04 7.18
CA SER A 177 -10.33 -1.58 7.46
C SER A 177 -11.40 -0.64 6.95
N PHE A 178 -12.66 -1.07 6.93
CA PHE A 178 -13.78 -0.24 6.50
C PHE A 178 -14.81 -0.12 7.62
N LYS A 179 -15.23 1.11 7.92
CA LYS A 179 -16.31 1.41 8.88
C LYS A 179 -17.39 2.21 8.18
N GLY A 180 -18.57 1.60 8.00
CA GLY A 180 -19.69 2.23 7.27
C GLY A 180 -19.35 2.55 5.80
N GLY A 181 -18.49 1.74 5.17
CA GLY A 181 -17.99 1.96 3.80
C GLY A 181 -16.82 2.95 3.70
N SER A 182 -16.49 3.69 4.77
CA SER A 182 -15.32 4.57 4.77
C SER A 182 -14.05 3.82 5.20
N PRO A 183 -12.93 3.96 4.48
CA PRO A 183 -11.66 3.35 4.86
C PRO A 183 -11.07 3.98 6.13
N ARG A 184 -10.43 3.14 6.92
CA ARG A 184 -9.69 3.49 8.14
C ARG A 184 -8.30 2.88 8.04
N PHE A 185 -7.29 3.72 8.14
CA PHE A 185 -5.90 3.32 8.19
C PHE A 185 -5.45 3.29 9.65
N GLY A 186 -4.97 2.15 10.10
CA GLY A 186 -4.57 1.87 11.46
C GLY A 186 -5.62 1.09 12.26
N ALA A 187 -5.16 0.07 12.99
CA ALA A 187 -5.96 -0.69 13.94
C ALA A 187 -5.07 -1.30 15.05
N PRO A 188 -5.59 -1.50 16.27
CA PRO A 188 -4.81 -1.98 17.41
C PRO A 188 -4.59 -3.50 17.33
N LEU A 189 -3.84 -3.94 16.33
CA LEU A 189 -3.56 -5.35 16.05
C LEU A 189 -2.14 -5.76 16.47
N PHE A 190 -1.24 -4.84 16.81
CA PHE A 190 0.15 -5.17 17.12
C PHE A 190 0.40 -5.30 18.64
N GLY A 191 0.79 -6.49 19.09
CA GLY A 191 1.30 -6.74 20.45
C GLY A 191 0.25 -6.96 21.54
N LYS A 192 0.74 -7.20 22.77
CA LYS A 192 -0.04 -7.41 24.00
C LYS A 192 0.08 -6.18 24.91
N GLY A 193 -1.03 -5.57 25.28
CA GLY A 193 -1.03 -4.38 26.15
C GLY A 193 -2.26 -3.49 25.95
N LYS A 194 -2.41 -2.50 26.83
CA LYS A 194 -3.51 -1.50 26.76
C LYS A 194 -3.32 -0.51 25.61
N LEU A 195 -2.08 -0.12 25.33
CA LEU A 195 -1.72 0.72 24.20
C LEU A 195 -1.10 -0.16 23.13
N LYS A 196 -1.75 -0.21 21.97
CA LYS A 196 -1.27 -0.95 20.81
C LYS A 196 -1.01 0.04 19.68
N PRO A 197 0.14 -0.06 18.99
CA PRO A 197 0.35 0.66 17.75
C PRO A 197 -0.80 0.38 16.78
N MET A 198 -1.26 1.42 16.09
CA MET A 198 -2.25 1.31 15.02
C MET A 198 -1.61 0.82 13.72
N ARG A 199 -0.31 1.10 13.56
CA ARG A 199 0.56 0.71 12.46
C ARG A 199 1.99 0.56 13.00
N ARG A 200 2.88 -0.07 12.24
CA ARG A 200 4.32 -0.13 12.56
C ARG A 200 5.14 0.63 11.53
N VAL A 201 6.11 1.40 11.99
CA VAL A 201 7.01 2.17 11.13
C VAL A 201 8.46 1.85 11.51
N PHE A 202 9.27 1.50 10.52
CA PHE A 202 10.66 1.10 10.70
C PHE A 202 11.55 2.04 9.89
N GLY A 203 12.31 2.89 10.56
CA GLY A 203 13.27 3.80 9.92
C GLY A 203 14.65 3.18 9.84
N TYR A 204 15.33 3.38 8.72
CA TYR A 204 16.68 2.90 8.49
C TYR A 204 17.44 3.79 7.49
N ALA A 205 18.75 3.60 7.42
CA ALA A 205 19.62 4.36 6.53
C ALA A 205 19.14 4.25 5.07
N PHE A 206 19.13 5.36 4.35
CA PHE A 206 18.66 5.42 2.96
C PHE A 206 19.44 4.47 2.02
N ASN A 207 20.71 4.22 2.32
CA ASN A 207 21.59 3.33 1.54
C ASN A 207 21.54 1.86 1.98
N ALA A 208 20.78 1.52 3.02
CA ALA A 208 20.55 0.14 3.44
C ALA A 208 19.29 -0.42 2.76
N THR A 209 19.15 -1.75 2.76
CA THR A 209 17.95 -2.44 2.28
C THR A 209 17.36 -3.22 3.44
N MET A 210 16.07 -3.08 3.71
CA MET A 210 15.35 -3.83 4.74
C MET A 210 14.29 -4.71 4.09
N THR A 211 14.33 -6.01 4.38
CA THR A 211 13.26 -6.96 4.05
C THR A 211 12.02 -6.66 4.87
N LEU A 212 10.86 -6.64 4.22
CA LEU A 212 9.55 -6.69 4.84
C LEU A 212 8.61 -7.39 3.86
N ARG A 213 8.18 -8.61 4.17
CA ARG A 213 7.32 -9.43 3.28
C ARG A 213 6.45 -10.36 4.08
N TYR A 214 5.34 -10.81 3.51
CA TYR A 214 4.61 -11.94 4.08
C TYR A 214 5.24 -13.27 3.62
N ASP A 215 5.25 -14.24 4.51
CA ASP A 215 5.61 -15.62 4.21
C ASP A 215 4.41 -16.52 4.47
N PRO A 216 3.76 -17.07 3.42
CA PRO A 216 2.56 -17.88 3.57
C PRO A 216 2.81 -19.23 4.25
N ALA A 217 4.03 -19.78 4.17
CA ALA A 217 4.36 -21.04 4.85
C ALA A 217 4.48 -20.82 6.37
N LEU A 218 5.07 -19.69 6.76
CA LEU A 218 5.20 -19.29 8.16
C LEU A 218 3.93 -18.65 8.72
N GLU A 219 3.03 -18.21 7.85
CA GLU A 219 1.86 -17.38 8.18
C GLU A 219 2.26 -16.13 8.96
N ALA A 220 3.35 -15.49 8.52
CA ALA A 220 4.02 -14.43 9.26
C ALA A 220 4.53 -13.33 8.34
N ILE A 221 4.55 -12.10 8.85
CA ILE A 221 5.26 -10.99 8.22
C ILE A 221 6.71 -11.06 8.71
N ILE A 222 7.64 -11.32 7.80
CA ILE A 222 9.08 -11.45 8.07
C ILE A 222 9.77 -10.14 7.74
N MET A 223 10.69 -9.72 8.61
CA MET A 223 11.51 -8.54 8.39
C MET A 223 12.92 -8.72 8.91
N ASP A 224 13.84 -7.92 8.37
CA ASP A 224 15.18 -7.82 8.95
C ASP A 224 15.08 -7.09 10.30
N HIS A 225 15.84 -7.57 11.28
CA HIS A 225 16.03 -6.83 12.53
C HIS A 225 16.92 -5.61 12.25
N LEU A 226 16.49 -4.44 12.73
CA LEU A 226 17.23 -3.20 12.54
C LEU A 226 17.99 -2.80 13.79
N SER A 227 19.31 -2.68 13.65
CA SER A 227 20.22 -2.27 14.71
C SER A 227 20.98 -0.99 14.32
N PRO A 228 21.30 -0.10 15.28
CA PRO A 228 22.14 1.05 15.00
C PRO A 228 23.57 0.60 14.71
N LEU A 229 24.26 1.31 13.80
CA LEU A 229 25.65 1.03 13.46
C LEU A 229 26.59 1.04 14.69
N ARG A 230 26.25 1.84 15.71
CA ARG A 230 26.92 1.89 17.01
C ARG A 230 25.91 2.16 18.14
N PRO A 231 26.17 1.73 19.38
CA PRO A 231 25.25 1.94 20.50
C PRO A 231 24.89 3.41 20.78
N ASP A 232 25.81 4.34 20.53
CA ASP A 232 25.61 5.79 20.74
C ASP A 232 24.70 6.44 19.68
N LEU A 233 24.40 5.72 18.59
CA LEU A 233 23.49 6.15 17.52
C LEU A 233 22.06 5.65 17.72
N LYS A 234 21.72 5.20 18.93
CA LYS A 234 20.35 4.79 19.26
C LYS A 234 19.33 5.89 18.94
N ASP A 235 18.16 5.49 18.46
CA ASP A 235 17.06 6.36 18.00
C ASP A 235 17.40 7.32 16.83
N GLN A 236 18.61 7.24 16.27
CA GLN A 236 19.00 7.97 15.05
C GLN A 236 18.84 7.07 13.82
N TRP A 237 17.61 6.91 13.35
CA TRP A 237 17.21 5.94 12.30
C TRP A 237 18.02 6.00 11.00
N ALA A 238 18.57 7.16 10.64
CA ALA A 238 19.49 7.30 9.49
C ALA A 238 20.78 6.46 9.60
N PHE A 239 21.10 5.92 10.78
CA PHE A 239 22.25 5.06 11.03
C PHE A 239 21.86 3.61 11.39
N TYR A 240 20.61 3.23 11.15
CA TYR A 240 20.13 1.86 11.36
C TYR A 240 20.24 1.05 10.07
N GLY A 241 20.50 -0.25 10.21
CA GLY A 241 20.46 -1.20 9.11
C GLY A 241 20.23 -2.63 9.60
N PRO A 242 19.99 -3.57 8.69
CA PRO A 242 19.91 -4.99 9.02
C PRO A 242 21.17 -5.50 9.71
N ASP A 243 21.02 -6.32 10.74
CA ASP A 243 22.14 -7.00 11.41
C ASP A 243 22.25 -8.50 11.08
N MET A 244 21.58 -8.92 10.00
CA MET A 244 21.49 -10.30 9.52
C MET A 244 20.65 -11.24 10.40
N THR A 245 20.03 -10.74 11.47
CA THR A 245 18.95 -11.43 12.17
C THR A 245 17.58 -10.98 11.64
N HIS A 246 16.54 -11.74 11.94
CA HIS A 246 15.20 -11.48 11.44
C HIS A 246 14.23 -11.38 12.60
N ASP A 247 13.22 -10.52 12.45
CA ASP A 247 12.06 -10.48 13.32
C ASP A 247 10.81 -10.91 12.54
N GLY A 248 9.71 -11.18 13.26
CA GLY A 248 8.45 -11.49 12.61
C GLY A 248 7.21 -11.03 13.38
N TYR A 249 6.12 -10.80 12.64
CA TYR A 249 4.77 -10.76 13.19
C TYR A 249 4.00 -12.01 12.80
N PHE A 250 3.50 -12.72 13.81
CA PHE A 250 2.71 -13.93 13.66
C PHE A 250 1.24 -13.64 13.98
N TRP A 251 0.33 -14.03 13.09
CA TRP A 251 -1.09 -13.84 13.35
C TRP A 251 -1.58 -14.87 14.37
N HIS A 252 -1.99 -14.43 15.56
CA HIS A 252 -2.47 -15.30 16.62
C HIS A 252 -3.56 -14.62 17.46
N LYS A 253 -4.69 -15.32 17.67
CA LYS A 253 -5.83 -14.85 18.48
C LYS A 253 -6.32 -13.43 18.11
N GLY A 254 -6.34 -13.13 16.80
CA GLY A 254 -6.84 -11.86 16.28
C GLY A 254 -5.85 -10.69 16.37
N GLU A 255 -4.56 -10.98 16.54
CA GLU A 255 -3.49 -9.99 16.75
C GLU A 255 -2.20 -10.44 16.06
N TRP A 256 -1.39 -9.48 15.62
CA TRP A 256 -0.02 -9.65 15.17
C TRP A 256 0.92 -9.67 16.38
N TRP A 257 1.49 -10.84 16.66
CA TRP A 257 2.42 -11.06 17.77
C TRP A 257 3.85 -10.92 17.28
N PHE A 258 4.61 -10.05 17.92
CA PHE A 258 6.02 -9.84 17.59
C PHE A 258 6.87 -10.98 18.17
N GLY A 259 7.66 -11.61 17.31
CA GLY A 259 8.71 -12.56 17.67
C GLY A 259 10.06 -11.97 17.22
N PRO A 260 10.96 -11.62 18.15
CA PRO A 260 12.30 -11.17 17.80
C PRO A 260 13.22 -12.34 17.44
N GLU A 261 14.27 -12.07 16.66
CA GLU A 261 15.39 -13.00 16.40
C GLU A 261 14.93 -14.41 15.96
N ILE A 262 14.04 -14.46 14.98
CA ILE A 262 13.44 -15.69 14.48
C ILE A 262 14.43 -16.49 13.62
N ASP A 263 14.57 -17.79 13.87
CA ASP A 263 15.33 -18.69 13.01
C ASP A 263 14.46 -19.18 11.85
N LEU A 264 14.61 -18.56 10.68
CA LEU A 264 13.90 -18.95 9.46
C LEU A 264 14.19 -20.39 8.98
N ARG A 265 15.23 -21.05 9.52
CA ARG A 265 15.58 -22.46 9.24
C ARG A 265 14.81 -23.44 10.14
N ALA A 266 14.28 -22.97 11.27
CA ALA A 266 13.55 -23.77 12.26
C ALA A 266 12.15 -23.17 12.56
N PRO A 267 11.26 -23.04 11.55
CA PRO A 267 10.03 -22.27 11.66
C PRO A 267 8.97 -22.80 12.63
N GLN A 268 9.03 -24.10 12.98
CA GLN A 268 8.11 -24.73 13.92
C GLN A 268 8.16 -24.13 15.34
N ASP A 269 9.29 -23.57 15.74
CA ASP A 269 9.53 -23.14 17.13
C ASP A 269 9.04 -21.70 17.42
N ILE A 270 8.58 -21.01 16.37
CA ILE A 270 8.36 -19.57 16.39
C ILE A 270 6.87 -19.20 16.53
N LYS A 271 5.95 -20.14 16.23
CA LYS A 271 4.50 -19.87 16.27
C LYS A 271 4.00 -19.71 17.72
N PRO A 272 3.36 -18.57 18.06
CA PRO A 272 2.74 -18.38 19.38
C PRO A 272 1.74 -19.51 19.70
N GLY A 273 1.96 -20.17 20.83
CA GLY A 273 1.11 -21.28 21.30
C GLY A 273 1.55 -22.69 20.86
N LYS A 274 2.65 -22.83 20.11
CA LYS A 274 3.31 -24.13 19.85
C LYS A 274 4.60 -24.36 20.63
N GLY A 275 5.15 -23.33 21.28
CA GLY A 275 6.19 -23.47 22.31
C GLY A 275 5.58 -24.04 23.60
N GLY A 276 5.43 -25.36 23.64
CA GLY A 276 4.97 -26.11 24.80
C GLY A 276 5.99 -27.16 25.21
N ARG A 277 6.99 -26.73 25.99
CA ARG A 277 7.53 -27.34 27.22
C ARG A 277 8.85 -26.68 27.59
#